data_AF-A0A2T8M956-F1
#
_entry.id   AF-A0A2T8M956-F1
#
_cell.length_a   1.000
_cell.length_b   1.000
_cell.length_c   1.000
_cell.angle_alpha   90.00
_cell.angle_beta   90.00
_cell.angle_gamma   90.00
#
_symmetry.space_group_name_H-M   'P 1'
#
loop_
_entity.id
_entity.type
_entity.pdbx_description
1 polymer ?
#
loop_
_entity_poly.entity_id
_entity_poly.type
_entity_poly.pdbx_seq_one_letter_code
_entity_poly.pdbx_strand_id
1 'polypeptide(L)' 'MKTAKEYSDTAKREVSVDVDALLAAINEISESEVHRSQEDPERVSVDGREYHTWHELAEAFELDIHDFSVTEVNR' A
#
# COMPACT_ATOMS: atom_id res chain seq x y z
N MET A 1 -7.36 -10.71 25.44
CA MET A 1 -6.85 -9.75 24.45
C MET A 1 -6.73 -10.47 23.11
N LYS A 2 -7.65 -10.24 22.18
CA LYS A 2 -7.55 -10.65 20.78
C LYS A 2 -8.40 -9.69 19.95
N THR A 3 -7.88 -8.49 19.75
CA THR A 3 -8.44 -7.52 18.81
C THR A 3 -7.49 -7.53 17.63
N ALA A 4 -7.74 -8.40 16.66
CA ALA A 4 -6.96 -8.44 15.43
C ALA A 4 -7.88 -8.86 14.29
N LYS A 5 -7.83 -8.03 13.25
CA LYS A 5 -8.44 -8.22 11.92
C LYS A 5 -9.95 -7.94 11.84
N GLU A 6 -10.32 -6.71 12.15
CA GLU A 6 -11.41 -6.01 11.45
C GLU A 6 -10.78 -5.02 10.45
N TYR A 7 -10.00 -5.51 9.48
CA TYR A 7 -9.44 -4.69 8.40
C TYR A 7 -9.48 -5.48 7.07
N SER A 8 -10.61 -6.10 6.78
CA SER A 8 -10.86 -6.75 5.48
C SER A 8 -12.13 -6.21 4.80
N ASP A 9 -12.59 -5.02 5.19
CA ASP A 9 -13.68 -4.29 4.49
C ASP A 9 -13.19 -3.00 3.81
N THR A 10 -11.88 -2.73 3.77
CA THR A 10 -11.28 -1.68 2.92
C THR A 10 -11.17 -2.06 1.45
N ALA A 11 -11.53 -3.29 1.08
CA ALA A 11 -11.74 -3.73 -0.31
C ALA A 11 -12.96 -3.06 -1.00
N LYS A 12 -13.65 -2.13 -0.35
CA LYS A 12 -14.86 -1.45 -0.87
C LYS A 12 -14.73 0.07 -0.90
N ARG A 13 -13.70 0.57 -1.57
CA ARG A 13 -13.79 1.86 -2.26
C ARG A 13 -13.05 1.66 -3.58
N GLU A 14 -13.76 1.87 -4.67
CA GLU A 14 -13.38 1.68 -6.08
C GLU A 14 -12.28 2.67 -6.54
N VAL A 15 -11.27 2.85 -5.68
CA VAL A 15 -10.02 3.47 -6.03
C VAL A 15 -9.02 2.32 -6.02
N SER A 16 -8.91 1.66 -7.16
CA SER A 16 -7.77 0.77 -7.37
C SER A 16 -6.54 1.65 -7.23
N VAL A 17 -5.58 1.31 -6.38
CA VAL A 17 -4.27 1.97 -6.36
C VAL A 17 -3.36 1.13 -7.24
N ASP A 18 -2.55 1.77 -8.08
CA ASP A 18 -1.49 1.12 -8.83
C ASP A 18 -0.39 0.74 -7.84
N VAL A 19 -0.60 -0.43 -7.24
CA VAL A 19 0.30 -0.98 -6.22
C VAL A 19 1.69 -1.18 -6.79
N ASP A 20 1.81 -1.56 -8.07
CA ASP A 20 3.11 -1.79 -8.70
C ASP A 20 3.91 -0.48 -8.80
N ALA A 21 3.27 0.59 -9.28
CA ALA A 21 3.89 1.92 -9.36
C ALA A 21 4.26 2.49 -7.98
N LEU A 22 3.38 2.33 -6.98
CA LEU A 22 3.66 2.77 -5.61
C LEU A 22 4.87 2.03 -5.03
N LEU A 23 4.92 0.71 -5.19
CA LEU A 23 6.03 -0.10 -4.68
C LEU A 23 7.34 0.19 -5.40
N ALA A 24 7.30 0.44 -6.71
CA ALA A 24 8.47 0.85 -7.49
C ALA A 24 9.02 2.18 -6.98
N ALA A 25 8.17 3.20 -6.81
CA ALA A 25 8.58 4.50 -6.29
C ALA A 25 9.21 4.39 -4.89
N ILE A 26 8.63 3.56 -4.02
CA ILE A 26 9.18 3.31 -2.69
C ILE A 26 10.51 2.58 -2.75
N ASN A 27 10.64 1.57 -3.61
CA ASN A 27 11.90 0.86 -3.80
C ASN A 27 13.01 1.80 -4.32
N GLU A 28 12.65 2.75 -5.19
CA GLU A 28 13.56 3.78 -5.70
C GLU A 28 13.97 4.80 -4.63
N ILE A 29 13.03 5.26 -3.79
CA ILE A 29 13.29 6.25 -2.73
C ILE A 29 14.04 5.61 -1.54
N SER A 30 13.61 4.42 -1.14
CA SER A 30 14.15 3.72 0.03
C SER A 30 15.47 3.01 -0.25
N GLU A 31 15.80 2.77 -1.52
CA GLU A 31 16.89 1.89 -1.95
C GLU A 31 16.84 0.50 -1.27
N SER A 32 15.67 0.10 -0.78
CA SER A 32 15.47 -1.04 0.13
C SER A 32 14.42 -2.00 -0.42
N GLU A 33 14.58 -3.29 -0.14
CA GLU A 33 13.73 -4.35 -0.69
C GLU A 33 12.33 -4.28 -0.08
N VAL A 34 11.31 -4.18 -0.95
CA VAL A 34 9.92 -4.14 -0.53
C VAL A 34 9.33 -5.55 -0.56
N HIS A 35 8.94 -6.05 0.59
CA HIS A 35 8.35 -7.38 0.75
C HIS A 35 6.85 -7.32 0.92
N ARG A 36 6.11 -7.85 -0.05
CA ARG A 36 4.67 -8.01 0.08
C ARG A 36 4.34 -9.32 0.79
N SER A 37 3.43 -9.27 1.76
CA SER A 37 2.96 -10.49 2.41
C SER A 37 2.16 -11.35 1.42
N GLN A 38 2.46 -12.65 1.36
CA GLN A 38 1.73 -13.59 0.51
C GLN A 38 0.32 -13.90 1.04
N GLU A 39 0.13 -13.78 2.35
CA GLU A 39 -1.14 -14.07 3.03
C GLU A 39 -2.11 -12.88 2.99
N ASP A 40 -1.59 -11.66 3.02
CA ASP A 40 -2.37 -10.42 3.06
C ASP A 40 -1.80 -9.44 2.01
N PRO A 41 -2.45 -9.29 0.84
CA PRO A 41 -1.92 -8.47 -0.24
C PRO A 41 -1.84 -6.97 0.10
N GLU A 42 -2.51 -6.50 1.16
CA GLU A 42 -2.44 -5.13 1.66
C GLU A 42 -1.26 -4.89 2.63
N ARG A 43 -0.61 -5.97 3.09
CA ARG A 43 0.54 -5.87 3.98
C ARG A 43 1.84 -5.82 3.19
N VAL A 44 2.66 -4.84 3.51
CA VAL A 44 3.99 -4.69 2.94
C VAL A 44 5.00 -4.43 4.05
N SER A 45 6.21 -4.94 3.88
CA SER A 45 7.35 -4.64 4.75
C SER A 45 8.44 -3.95 3.94
N VAL A 46 8.90 -2.80 4.40
CA VAL A 46 10.02 -2.06 3.79
C VAL A 46 11.04 -1.81 4.88
N ASP A 47 12.29 -2.22 4.66
CA ASP A 47 13.39 -1.99 5.61
C ASP A 47 13.09 -2.52 7.05
N GLY A 48 12.33 -3.61 7.15
CA GLY A 48 11.89 -4.18 8.43
C GLY A 48 10.74 -3.45 9.14
N ARG A 49 10.16 -2.41 8.51
CA ARG A 49 8.91 -1.77 8.95
C ARG A 49 7.73 -2.37 8.20
N GLU A 50 6.75 -2.88 8.94
CA GLU A 50 5.53 -3.44 8.38
C GLU A 50 4.44 -2.36 8.31
N TYR A 51 3.87 -2.20 7.13
CA TYR A 51 2.78 -1.29 6.82
C TYR A 51 1.51 -2.09 6.52
N HIS A 52 0.36 -1.56 6.95
CA HIS A 52 -0.91 -2.26 6.84
C HIS A 52 -1.86 -1.68 5.80
N THR A 53 -1.54 -0.49 5.28
CA THR A 53 -2.32 0.16 4.23
C THR A 53 -1.38 0.86 3.25
N TRP A 54 -1.80 0.98 1.99
CA TRP A 54 -1.06 1.73 0.98
C TRP A 54 -0.94 3.22 1.31
N HIS A 55 -1.93 3.78 2.01
CA HIS A 55 -1.91 5.17 2.44
C HIS A 55 -0.81 5.43 3.47
N GLU A 56 -0.75 4.61 4.52
CA GLU A 56 0.28 4.70 5.55
C GLU A 56 1.69 4.53 4.97
N LEU A 57 1.82 3.60 4.03
CA LEU A 57 3.06 3.39 3.30
C LEU A 57 3.45 4.66 2.50
N ALA A 58 2.53 5.20 1.69
CA ALA A 58 2.80 6.41 0.91
C ALA A 58 3.15 7.61 1.81
N GLU A 59 2.42 7.82 2.92
CA GLU A 59 2.72 8.87 3.90
C GLU A 59 4.12 8.73 4.49
N ALA A 60 4.56 7.51 4.79
CA ALA A 60 5.89 7.27 5.35
C ALA A 60 7.04 7.59 4.38
N PHE A 61 6.78 7.53 3.07
CA PHE A 61 7.73 7.88 2.01
C PHE A 61 7.49 9.27 1.41
N GLU A 62 6.63 10.08 2.04
CA GLU A 62 6.23 11.42 1.56
C GLU A 62 5.68 11.39 0.11
N LEU A 63 5.00 10.29 -0.23
CA LEU A 63 4.35 10.06 -1.52
C LEU A 63 2.86 10.38 -1.47
N ASP A 64 2.34 10.96 -2.55
CA ASP A 64 0.92 11.22 -2.68
C ASP A 64 0.19 10.00 -3.25
N ILE A 65 -0.67 9.37 -2.44
CA ILE A 65 -1.41 8.17 -2.84
C ILE A 65 -2.36 8.42 -4.02
N HIS A 66 -2.77 9.67 -4.26
CA HIS A 66 -3.67 10.01 -5.36
C HIS A 66 -2.95 9.99 -6.71
N ASP A 67 -1.62 10.14 -6.74
CA ASP A 67 -0.82 9.94 -7.96
C ASP A 67 -0.94 8.49 -8.46
N PHE A 68 -1.00 7.55 -7.52
CA PHE A 68 -1.14 6.12 -7.78
C PHE A 68 -2.60 5.65 -7.81
N SER A 69 -3.57 6.52 -7.59
CA SER A 69 -4.98 6.18 -7.61
C SER A 69 -5.45 5.96 -9.05
N VAL A 70 -5.66 4.69 -9.44
CA VAL A 70 -6.38 4.29 -10.65
C VAL A 70 -7.86 4.63 -10.46
N THR A 71 -8.18 5.91 -10.60
CA THR A 71 -9.57 6.31 -10.77
C THR A 71 -10.03 5.79 -12.12
N GLU A 72 -11.11 5.02 -12.16
CA GLU A 72 -11.87 4.78 -13.40
C GLU A 72 -12.51 6.12 -13.83
N VAL A 73 -11.70 7.14 -14.18
CA VAL A 73 -12.15 8.41 -14.78
C VAL A 73 -12.36 8.23 -16.29
N ASN A 74 -12.76 7.02 -16.70
CA ASN A 74 -13.24 6.75 -18.06
C ASN A 74 -14.30 5.64 -18.02
N ARG A 75 -15.55 5.99 -17.67
CA ARG A 75 -16.70 5.38 -18.35
C ARG A 75 -17.86 6.35 -18.50
#